data_AF-A0A7Y3GNT3-F1
#
_entry.id   AF-A0A7Y3GNT3-F1
#
_cell.length_a   1.000
_cell.length_b   1.000
_cell.length_c   1.000
_cell.angle_alpha   90.00
_cell.angle_beta   90.00
_cell.angle_gamma   90.00
#
_symmetry.space_group_name_H-M   'P 1'
#
loop_
_entity.id
_entity.type
_entity.pdbx_description
1 polymer ?
#
loop_
_entity_poly.entity_id
_entity_poly.type
_entity_poly.pdbx_seq_one_letter_code
_entity_poly.pdbx_strand_id
1 'polypeptide(L)'
;MRFFKGIIPVIFLLLIHSCGPYSFTGASIPEGTNNFQVNFFQNNAPLIEPGLDFQFTQSLQDLILNQTNLDLVKSNGDLVYEGEITEYRISPMTA
;
A
#
# COMPACT_ATOMS: atom_id res chain seq x y z
N MET A 1 10.74 17.15 50.31
CA MET A 1 11.12 17.00 48.89
C MET A 1 11.30 15.53 48.46
N ARG A 2 10.45 14.59 48.90
CA ARG A 2 10.54 13.15 48.53
C ARG A 2 9.43 12.72 47.54
N PHE A 3 8.27 13.38 47.57
CA PHE A 3 7.15 13.09 46.66
C PHE A 3 7.43 13.40 45.18
N PHE A 4 8.21 14.46 44.88
CA PHE A 4 8.52 14.85 43.50
C PHE A 4 9.40 13.84 42.74
N LYS A 5 10.22 13.05 43.45
CA LYS A 5 11.09 12.03 42.83
C LYS A 5 10.30 10.84 42.28
N GLY A 6 9.11 10.57 42.83
CA GLY A 6 8.23 9.47 42.38
C GLY A 6 7.30 9.85 41.22
N ILE A 7 7.03 11.15 41.01
CA ILE A 7 6.11 11.65 39.97
C ILE A 7 6.73 11.57 38.57
N ILE A 8 8.05 11.83 38.46
CA ILE A 8 8.79 11.82 37.19
C ILE A 8 8.75 10.45 36.48
N PRO A 9 9.03 9.30 37.14
CA PRO A 9 8.97 7.99 36.47
C PRO A 9 7.54 7.57 36.08
N VAL A 10 6.52 8.01 36.83
CA VAL A 10 5.11 7.69 36.52
C VAL A 10 4.64 8.41 35.27
N ILE A 11 5.03 9.67 35.08
CA ILE A 11 4.75 10.43 33.85
C ILE A 11 5.45 9.82 32.64
N PHE A 12 6.68 9.32 32.80
CA PHE A 12 7.40 8.66 31.72
C PHE A 12 6.72 7.36 31.27
N LEU A 13 6.17 6.59 32.21
CA LEU A 13 5.41 5.37 31.90
C LEU A 13 4.12 5.66 31.13
N LEU A 14 3.44 6.77 31.44
CA LEU A 14 2.21 7.18 30.73
C LEU A 14 2.47 7.60 29.27
N LEU A 15 3.64 8.18 28.97
CA LEU A 15 3.99 8.60 27.62
C LEU A 15 4.20 7.41 26.66
N ILE A 16 4.80 6.32 27.13
CA ILE A 16 5.07 5.12 26.32
C ILE A 16 3.82 4.26 26.03
N HIS A 17 2.74 4.43 26.79
CA HIS A 17 1.48 3.70 26.56
C HIS A 17 0.46 4.46 25.69
N SER A 18 0.78 5.66 25.22
CA SER A 18 -0.16 6.50 24.46
C SER A 18 -0.12 6.31 22.93
N CYS A 19 0.84 5.54 22.41
CA CYS A 19 0.94 5.28 20.97
C CYS A 19 0.02 4.10 20.61
N GLY A 20 -1.07 4.37 19.89
CA GLY A 20 -1.99 3.36 19.35
C GLY A 20 -1.37 2.51 18.22
N PRO A 21 -2.15 1.68 17.51
CA PRO A 21 -1.63 0.93 16.36
C PRO A 21 -1.05 1.91 15.34
N TYR A 22 0.26 1.82 15.15
CA TYR A 22 1.04 2.76 14.34
C TYR A 22 1.38 2.09 13.00
N SER A 23 0.93 2.68 11.89
CA SER A 23 1.31 2.24 10.55
C SER A 23 2.26 3.27 9.91
N PHE A 24 3.51 2.87 9.66
CA PHE A 24 4.52 3.71 9.01
C PHE A 24 4.25 3.93 7.51
N THR A 25 3.33 3.18 6.90
CA THR A 25 3.06 3.24 5.45
C THR A 25 1.92 4.19 5.09
N GLY A 26 1.19 4.76 6.07
CA GLY A 26 0.09 5.69 5.82
C GLY A 26 -1.11 5.09 5.06
N ALA A 27 -1.03 3.80 4.69
CA ALA A 27 -2.10 3.08 4.04
C ALA A 27 -3.22 2.80 5.05
N SER A 28 -4.36 3.46 4.84
CA SER A 28 -5.59 3.20 5.60
C SER A 28 -6.27 1.96 5.01
N ILE A 29 -5.78 0.77 5.38
CA ILE A 29 -6.44 -0.49 5.05
C ILE A 29 -7.66 -0.61 5.97
N PRO A 30 -8.88 -0.79 5.44
CA PRO A 30 -10.06 -1.00 6.27
C PRO A 30 -9.88 -2.21 7.18
N GLU A 31 -10.34 -2.11 8.43
CA GLU A 31 -10.25 -3.22 9.38
C GLU A 31 -10.99 -4.45 8.82
N GLY A 32 -10.28 -5.57 8.71
CA GLY A 32 -10.83 -6.84 8.22
C GLY A 32 -10.46 -7.21 6.78
N THR A 33 -9.71 -6.37 6.06
CA THR A 33 -9.15 -6.75 4.75
C THR A 33 -7.79 -7.42 4.95
N ASN A 34 -7.69 -8.70 4.58
CA ASN A 34 -6.43 -9.46 4.68
C ASN A 34 -5.87 -9.83 3.31
N ASN A 35 -6.68 -9.77 2.26
CA ASN A 35 -6.33 -10.32 0.96
C ASN A 35 -6.75 -9.39 -0.18
N PHE A 36 -5.92 -9.34 -1.22
CA PHE A 36 -6.16 -8.54 -2.41
C PHE A 36 -6.02 -9.40 -3.67
N GLN A 37 -6.74 -9.00 -4.70
CA GLN A 37 -6.76 -9.62 -6.02
C GLN A 37 -6.46 -8.55 -7.07
N VAL A 38 -5.50 -8.85 -7.94
CA VAL A 38 -5.17 -8.00 -9.09
C VAL A 38 -5.49 -8.79 -10.35
N ASN A 39 -6.44 -8.30 -11.13
CA ASN A 39 -6.77 -8.89 -12.42
C ASN A 39 -5.86 -8.32 -13.52
N PHE A 40 -5.82 -9.02 -14.64
CA PHE A 40 -4.95 -8.64 -15.76
C PHE A 40 -5.43 -7.35 -16.41
N PHE A 41 -4.55 -6.34 -16.48
CA PHE A 41 -4.84 -5.07 -17.14
C PHE A 41 -4.64 -5.19 -18.64
N GLN A 42 -5.72 -5.15 -19.41
CA GLN A 42 -5.66 -5.23 -20.86
C GLN A 42 -5.11 -3.91 -21.44
N ASN A 43 -4.17 -4.02 -22.39
CA ASN A 43 -3.68 -2.85 -23.11
C ASN A 43 -4.57 -2.58 -24.33
N ASN A 44 -5.40 -1.54 -24.23
CA ASN A 44 -6.30 -1.08 -25.28
C ASN A 44 -5.85 0.26 -25.88
N ALA A 45 -4.59 0.66 -25.64
CA ALA A 45 -4.04 1.91 -26.17
C ALA A 45 -3.81 1.81 -27.69
N PRO A 46 -3.93 2.92 -28.43
CA PRO A 46 -3.64 2.95 -29.88
C PRO A 46 -2.16 2.71 -30.20
N LEU A 47 -1.26 2.96 -29.25
CA LEU A 47 0.16 2.67 -29.33
C LEU A 47 0.49 1.61 -28.26
N ILE A 48 0.71 0.37 -28.70
CA ILE A 48 0.91 -0.78 -27.81
C ILE A 48 2.40 -1.05 -27.68
N GLU A 49 2.95 -0.82 -26.49
CA GLU A 49 4.27 -1.35 -26.12
C GLU A 49 4.10 -2.81 -25.66
N PRO A 50 4.77 -3.79 -26.29
CA PRO A 50 4.67 -5.19 -25.91
C PRO A 50 5.14 -5.44 -24.46
N GLY A 51 4.31 -6.10 -23.66
CA GLY A 51 4.64 -6.50 -22.29
C GLY A 51 4.40 -5.44 -21.22
N LEU A 52 3.93 -4.24 -21.58
CA LEU A 52 3.60 -3.17 -20.64
C LEU A 52 2.41 -3.53 -19.74
N ASP A 53 1.42 -4.23 -20.28
CA ASP A 53 0.30 -4.85 -19.57
C ASP A 53 0.77 -5.78 -18.44
N PHE A 54 1.70 -6.69 -18.75
CA PHE A 54 2.26 -7.60 -17.76
C PHE A 54 3.09 -6.87 -16.71
N GLN A 55 3.99 -5.96 -17.13
CA GLN A 55 4.83 -5.19 -16.21
C GLN A 55 4.01 -4.29 -15.29
N PHE A 56 2.97 -3.65 -15.80
CA PHE A 56 2.05 -2.85 -15.00
C PHE A 56 1.35 -3.71 -13.95
N THR A 57 0.78 -4.85 -14.37
CA THR A 57 0.08 -5.77 -13.46
C THR A 57 1.03 -6.32 -12.38
N GLN A 58 2.28 -6.62 -12.72
CA GLN A 58 3.29 -7.10 -11.77
C GLN A 58 3.75 -6.00 -10.82
N SER A 59 4.09 -4.81 -11.34
CA SER A 59 4.55 -3.69 -10.52
C SER A 59 3.47 -3.20 -9.54
N LEU A 60 2.20 -3.26 -9.93
CA LEU A 60 1.08 -2.98 -9.02
C LEU A 60 1.01 -4.00 -7.88
N GLN A 61 1.15 -5.30 -8.18
CA GLN A 61 1.18 -6.34 -7.15
C GLN A 61 2.38 -6.15 -6.21
N ASP A 62 3.57 -5.91 -6.75
CA ASP A 62 4.77 -5.68 -5.97
C ASP A 62 4.65 -4.43 -5.09
N LEU A 63 4.01 -3.37 -5.57
CA LEU A 63 3.76 -2.15 -4.78
C LEU A 63 2.85 -2.46 -3.58
N ILE A 64 1.75 -3.18 -3.79
CA ILE A 64 0.81 -3.55 -2.73
C ILE A 64 1.49 -4.47 -1.70
N LEU A 65 2.23 -5.48 -2.16
CA LEU A 65 2.95 -6.41 -1.28
C LEU A 65 4.04 -5.73 -0.44
N ASN A 66 4.71 -4.71 -0.99
CA ASN A 66 5.78 -4.02 -0.27
C ASN A 66 5.28 -2.97 0.72
N GLN A 67 4.08 -2.42 0.50
CA GLN A 67 3.51 -1.34 1.31
C GLN A 67 2.43 -1.81 2.30
N THR A 68 1.96 -3.06 2.16
CA THR A 68 0.88 -3.63 2.97
C THR A 68 1.24 -5.04 3.44
N ASN A 69 0.51 -5.56 4.44
CA ASN A 69 0.63 -6.94 4.92
C ASN A 69 -0.49 -7.82 4.32
N LEU A 70 -0.93 -7.50 3.09
CA LEU A 70 -2.05 -8.19 2.45
C LEU A 70 -1.55 -9.41 1.65
N ASP A 71 -2.33 -10.49 1.67
CA ASP A 71 -2.07 -11.70 0.91
C ASP A 71 -2.64 -11.60 -0.51
N LEU A 72 -1.83 -12.00 -1.51
CA LEU A 72 -2.27 -12.08 -2.90
C LEU A 72 -3.13 -13.33 -3.12
N VAL A 73 -4.39 -13.15 -3.53
CA VAL A 73 -5.30 -14.25 -3.90
C VAL A 73 -5.73 -14.15 -5.37
N LYS A 74 -5.92 -15.31 -6.00
CA LYS A 74 -6.35 -15.40 -7.42
C LYS A 74 -7.85 -15.19 -7.63
N SER A 75 -8.65 -15.34 -6.58
CA SER A 75 -10.12 -15.24 -6.63
C SER A 75 -10.66 -14.97 -5.22
N ASN A 76 -11.75 -14.21 -5.12
CA ASN A 76 -12.40 -13.82 -3.86
C ASN A 76 -11.44 -13.05 -2.92
N GLY A 77 -10.70 -12.08 -3.47
CA GLY A 77 -10.01 -11.09 -2.65
C GLY A 77 -10.99 -10.12 -1.99
N ASP A 78 -10.64 -9.63 -0.81
CA ASP A 78 -11.42 -8.59 -0.13
C ASP A 78 -11.33 -7.26 -0.90
N LEU A 79 -10.18 -7.01 -1.54
CA LEU A 79 -9.95 -5.91 -2.47
C LEU A 79 -9.70 -6.46 -3.87
N VAL A 80 -10.40 -5.94 -4.87
CA VAL A 80 -10.24 -6.33 -6.28
C VAL A 80 -9.81 -5.12 -7.10
N TYR A 81 -8.68 -5.24 -7.79
CA TYR A 81 -8.14 -4.22 -8.67
C TYR A 81 -8.29 -4.65 -10.13
N GLU A 82 -9.01 -3.85 -10.91
CA GLU A 82 -9.28 -4.09 -12.33
C GLU A 82 -9.15 -2.78 -13.11
N GLY A 83 -8.81 -2.89 -14.39
CA GLY A 83 -8.77 -1.75 -15.29
C GLY A 83 -8.16 -2.08 -16.65
N GLU A 84 -8.03 -1.04 -17.47
CA GLU A 84 -7.43 -1.11 -18.80
C GLU A 84 -6.45 0.04 -19.01
N ILE A 85 -5.45 -0.17 -19.87
CA ILE A 85 -4.53 0.87 -20.29
C ILE A 85 -5.11 1.53 -21.53
N THR A 86 -5.50 2.80 -21.42
CA THR A 86 -6.21 3.54 -22.47
C THR A 86 -5.30 4.38 -23.37
N GLU A 87 -4.16 4.83 -22.85
CA GLU A 87 -3.22 5.67 -23.58
C GLU A 87 -1.77 5.38 -23.14
N TYR A 88 -0.87 5.32 -24.11
CA TYR A 88 0.57 5.31 -23.89
C TYR A 88 1.20 6.42 -24.73
N ARG A 89 1.91 7.35 -24.07
CA ARG A 89 2.58 8.47 -24.73
C ARG A 89 4.02 8.64 -24.23
N ILE A 90 4.94 8.85 -25.16
CA ILE A 90 6.33 9.18 -24.86
C ILE A 90 6.45 10.70 -24.93
N SER A 91 6.63 11.34 -23.77
CA SER A 91 6.86 12.79 -23.70
C SER A 91 8.36 13.05 -23.62
N PRO A 92 8.98 13.72 -24.61
CA PRO A 92 10.39 14.05 -24.53
C PRO A 92 10.62 15.03 -23.37
N MET A 93 11.46 14.64 -22.41
CA MET A 93 11.98 15.57 -21.41
C MET A 93 13.23 16.25 -22.00
N THR A 94 13.21 17.58 -22.07
CA THR A 94 14.40 18.36 -22.40
C THR A 94 15.37 18.24 -21.23
N ALA A 95 16.61 17.84 -21.51
CA ALA A 95 17.68 17.72 -20.51
C ALA A 95 18.18 19.09 -20.04
#